data_AF-A0A4T0BMG3-F1
#
_entry.id   AF-A0A4T0BMG3-F1
#
_cell.length_a   1.000
_cell.length_b   1.000
_cell.length_c   1.000
_cell.angle_alpha   90.00
_cell.angle_beta   90.00
_cell.angle_gamma   90.00
#
_symmetry.space_group_name_H-M   'P 1'
#
loop_
_entity.id
_entity.type
_entity.pdbx_description
1 polymer ?
#
loop_
_entity_poly.entity_id
_entity_poly.type
_entity_poly.pdbx_seq_one_letter_code
_entity_poly.pdbx_strand_id
1 'polypeptide(L)'
;MSSLLITLAQFIFTALAASFSQITPTLTLKSPSVPMSKWAYIALMFFGVNMLNNWAFAFNISVPVHIILRSFGSVTTMLAGALQGKRYTWLQVTSVIILTVGVLVSAFADAGSKGKSVEASSGDLGSGLLILLAAQILSAYMGVYVQDTYAKYGSHWRENLFYSHFLSLPLFFPLAGTLRRQYANLASTPVLDFPPSLPVLKSLEMPSGIAYLLLNSMTQLLCITGVNLLSAQASAVTVTIVLNVRKLVSFVASTIMFGHSLSGMMCVGAGLVFGAGALYGWETSYRIPSAAKAKKVKEGKKQ
;
A
#
# COMPACT_ATOMS: atom_id res chain seq x y z
N MET A 1 -14.62 1.36 -15.26
CA MET A 1 -13.61 1.07 -14.21
C MET A 1 -13.78 2.09 -13.08
N SER A 2 -14.20 1.66 -11.90
CA SER A 2 -14.59 2.53 -10.78
C SER A 2 -13.45 2.82 -9.79
N SER A 3 -12.19 2.75 -10.24
CA SER A 3 -10.99 2.85 -9.37
C SER A 3 -10.93 4.17 -8.62
N LEU A 4 -11.30 5.28 -9.27
CA LEU A 4 -11.31 6.59 -8.66
C LEU A 4 -12.36 6.69 -7.53
N LEU A 5 -13.57 6.21 -7.76
CA LEU A 5 -14.63 6.16 -6.75
C LEU A 5 -14.24 5.29 -5.56
N ILE A 6 -13.60 4.13 -5.82
CA ILE A 6 -13.06 3.26 -4.79
C ILE A 6 -12.06 4.02 -3.91
N THR A 7 -11.08 4.70 -4.52
CA THR A 7 -10.10 5.48 -3.76
C THR A 7 -10.74 6.62 -2.98
N LEU A 8 -11.70 7.34 -3.56
CA LEU A 8 -12.42 8.38 -2.82
C LEU A 8 -13.13 7.78 -1.59
N ALA A 9 -13.84 6.67 -1.75
CA ALA A 9 -14.54 6.02 -0.63
C ALA A 9 -13.54 5.60 0.46
N GLN A 10 -12.41 4.99 0.10
CA GLN A 10 -11.36 4.64 1.05
C GLN A 10 -10.82 5.86 1.81
N PHE A 11 -10.66 7.01 1.13
CA PHE A 11 -10.21 8.25 1.76
C PHE A 11 -11.25 8.83 2.73
N ILE A 12 -12.52 8.85 2.33
CA ILE A 12 -13.62 9.29 3.20
C ILE A 12 -13.71 8.41 4.43
N PHE A 13 -13.80 7.08 4.26
CA PHE A 13 -13.91 6.14 5.38
C PHE A 13 -12.72 6.23 6.32
N THR A 14 -11.50 6.37 5.78
CA THR A 14 -10.30 6.49 6.60
C THR A 14 -10.23 7.82 7.34
N ALA A 15 -10.56 8.94 6.68
CA ALA A 15 -10.61 10.24 7.34
C ALA A 15 -11.66 10.28 8.46
N LEU A 16 -12.86 9.75 8.21
CA LEU A 16 -13.92 9.63 9.21
C LEU A 16 -13.49 8.74 10.39
N ALA A 17 -12.98 7.54 10.14
CA ALA A 17 -12.54 6.64 11.21
C ALA A 17 -11.34 7.23 12.01
N ALA A 18 -10.39 7.88 11.33
CA ALA A 18 -9.24 8.49 11.99
C ALA A 18 -9.61 9.78 12.75
N SER A 19 -10.69 10.47 12.35
CA SER A 19 -11.18 11.69 13.02
C SER A 19 -11.49 11.48 14.50
N PHE A 20 -11.98 10.30 14.88
CA PHE A 20 -12.25 9.97 16.29
C PHE A 20 -11.01 10.08 17.18
N SER A 21 -9.81 9.93 16.60
CA SER A 21 -8.56 10.12 17.33
C SER A 21 -8.10 11.59 17.42
N GLN A 22 -8.54 12.42 16.48
CA GLN A 22 -8.08 13.81 16.28
C GLN A 22 -9.08 14.87 16.76
N ILE A 23 -10.35 14.49 16.97
CA ILE A 23 -11.38 15.36 17.52
C ILE A 23 -11.33 15.31 19.05
N THR A 24 -11.47 16.47 19.70
CA THR A 24 -11.61 16.63 21.15
C THR A 24 -13.06 16.40 21.59
N PRO A 25 -13.33 16.20 22.90
CA PRO A 25 -14.71 16.14 23.41
C PRO A 25 -15.56 17.38 23.09
N THR A 26 -14.93 18.53 22.82
CA THR A 26 -15.59 19.79 22.43
C THR A 26 -15.80 19.90 20.91
N LEU A 27 -15.66 18.80 20.16
CA LEU A 27 -15.80 18.74 18.70
C LEU A 27 -14.81 19.64 17.93
N THR A 28 -13.68 19.99 18.56
CA THR A 28 -12.60 20.75 17.90
C THR A 28 -11.45 19.83 17.48
N LEU A 29 -10.71 20.21 16.43
CA LEU A 29 -9.50 19.48 16.04
C LEU A 29 -8.39 19.74 17.06
N LYS A 30 -7.70 18.67 17.47
CA LYS A 30 -6.49 18.77 18.29
C LYS A 30 -5.40 19.52 17.53
N SER A 31 -4.65 20.35 18.25
CA SER A 31 -3.44 20.98 17.70
C SER A 31 -2.45 19.91 17.26
N PRO A 32 -1.99 19.92 16.00
CA PRO A 32 -1.09 18.91 15.47
C PRO A 32 0.30 19.03 16.09
N SER A 33 0.89 17.89 16.45
CA SER A 33 2.24 17.84 17.05
C SER A 33 3.32 18.07 15.99
N VAL A 34 3.03 17.70 14.74
CA VAL A 34 3.89 17.93 13.58
C VAL A 34 3.37 19.16 12.81
N PRO A 35 4.25 20.05 12.29
CA PRO A 35 3.81 21.21 11.53
C PRO A 35 2.89 20.85 10.36
N MET A 36 1.79 21.58 10.19
CA MET A 36 0.80 21.29 9.14
C MET A 36 1.36 21.29 7.72
N SER A 37 2.42 22.05 7.45
CA SER A 37 3.10 22.02 6.14
C SER A 37 3.69 20.65 5.81
N LYS A 38 4.15 19.89 6.82
CA LYS A 38 4.66 18.53 6.66
C LYS A 38 3.52 17.57 6.32
N TRP A 39 2.39 17.68 7.02
CA TRP A 39 1.21 16.88 6.74
C TRP A 39 0.60 17.19 5.37
N ALA A 40 0.52 18.46 4.98
CA ALA A 40 0.04 18.86 3.67
C ALA A 40 0.92 18.30 2.55
N TYR A 41 2.25 18.34 2.71
CA TYR A 41 3.17 17.76 1.73
C TYR A 41 3.03 16.24 1.63
N ILE A 42 2.90 15.53 2.76
CA ILE A 42 2.65 14.09 2.79
C ILE A 42 1.30 13.76 2.13
N ALA A 43 0.24 14.51 2.43
CA ALA A 43 -1.08 14.34 1.82
C ALA A 43 -1.02 14.51 0.30
N LEU A 44 -0.33 15.54 -0.19
CA LEU A 44 -0.16 15.79 -1.63
C LEU A 44 0.56 14.63 -2.32
N MET A 45 1.68 14.15 -1.77
CA MET A 45 2.38 12.98 -2.30
C MET A 45 1.51 11.73 -2.24
N PHE A 46 0.80 11.51 -1.13
CA PHE A 46 -0.07 10.35 -0.95
C PHE A 46 -1.21 10.33 -1.97
N PHE A 47 -1.89 11.46 -2.17
CA PHE A 47 -2.88 11.64 -3.22
C PHE A 47 -2.27 11.38 -4.60
N GLY A 48 -1.13 12.00 -4.91
CA GLY A 48 -0.43 11.82 -6.18
C GLY A 48 -0.07 10.36 -6.47
N VAL A 49 0.48 9.64 -5.49
CA VAL A 49 0.77 8.20 -5.60
C VAL A 49 -0.51 7.41 -5.89
N ASN A 50 -1.61 7.69 -5.19
CA ASN A 50 -2.89 6.99 -5.45
C ASN A 50 -3.44 7.31 -6.84
N MET A 51 -3.38 8.57 -7.29
CA MET A 51 -3.86 8.97 -8.61
C MET A 51 -3.02 8.34 -9.74
N LEU A 52 -1.70 8.36 -9.64
CA LEU A 52 -0.81 7.74 -10.63
C LEU A 52 -1.03 6.22 -10.71
N ASN A 53 -1.15 5.54 -9.56
CA ASN A 53 -1.44 4.10 -9.55
C ASN A 53 -2.82 3.77 -10.15
N ASN A 54 -3.82 4.65 -9.96
CA ASN A 54 -5.14 4.46 -10.54
C ASN A 54 -5.17 4.73 -12.05
N TRP A 55 -4.49 5.79 -12.50
CA TRP A 55 -4.40 6.15 -13.92
C TRP A 55 -3.59 5.16 -14.73
N ALA A 56 -2.62 4.47 -14.13
CA ALA A 56 -1.87 3.40 -14.80
C ALA A 56 -2.79 2.34 -15.43
N PHE A 57 -3.93 2.03 -14.81
CA PHE A 57 -4.89 1.09 -15.37
C PHE A 57 -5.68 1.62 -16.58
N ALA A 58 -5.73 2.94 -16.77
CA ALA A 58 -6.36 3.55 -17.94
C ALA A 58 -5.53 3.32 -19.22
N PHE A 59 -4.25 2.97 -19.10
CA PHE A 59 -3.34 2.63 -20.21
C PHE A 59 -3.34 1.13 -20.55
N ASN A 60 -4.45 0.42 -20.25
CA ASN A 60 -4.61 -1.02 -20.50
C ASN A 60 -3.50 -1.92 -19.91
N ILE A 61 -2.81 -1.46 -18.86
CA ILE A 61 -1.81 -2.26 -18.18
C ILE A 61 -2.51 -3.43 -17.48
N SER A 62 -2.12 -4.65 -17.83
CA SER A 62 -2.65 -5.84 -17.19
C SER A 62 -2.28 -5.89 -15.70
N VAL A 63 -3.15 -6.48 -14.89
CA VAL A 63 -2.92 -6.62 -13.44
C VAL A 63 -1.56 -7.27 -13.11
N PRO A 64 -1.11 -8.34 -13.81
CA PRO A 64 0.22 -8.90 -13.61
C PRO A 64 1.37 -7.90 -13.89
N VAL A 65 1.28 -7.09 -14.96
CA VAL A 65 2.30 -6.07 -15.29
C VAL A 65 2.36 -4.99 -14.20
N HIS A 66 1.22 -4.55 -13.68
CA HIS A 66 1.19 -3.61 -12.55
C HIS A 66 1.90 -4.21 -11.33
N ILE A 67 1.61 -5.48 -10.99
CA ILE A 67 2.23 -6.17 -9.85
C ILE A 67 3.76 -6.22 -10.01
N ILE A 68 4.24 -6.59 -11.20
CA ILE A 68 5.66 -6.61 -11.56
C ILE A 68 6.29 -5.25 -11.31
N LEU A 69 5.73 -4.18 -11.87
CA LEU A 69 6.30 -2.84 -11.79
C LEU A 69 6.28 -2.28 -10.36
N ARG A 70 5.22 -2.56 -9.60
CA ARG A 70 5.11 -2.15 -8.20
C ARG A 70 6.02 -2.94 -7.27
N SER A 71 6.48 -4.13 -7.67
CA SER A 71 7.45 -4.93 -6.90
C SER A 71 8.81 -4.26 -6.79
N PHE A 72 9.19 -3.43 -7.78
CA PHE A 72 10.40 -2.61 -7.74
C PHE A 72 10.34 -1.49 -6.69
N GLY A 73 9.19 -1.22 -6.08
CA GLY A 73 9.03 -0.21 -5.03
C GLY A 73 9.96 -0.40 -3.83
N SER A 74 10.31 -1.64 -3.46
CA SER A 74 11.28 -1.89 -2.38
C SER A 74 12.70 -1.53 -2.79
N VAL A 75 13.06 -1.77 -4.05
CA VAL A 75 14.36 -1.37 -4.62
C VAL A 75 14.47 0.14 -4.66
N THR A 76 13.48 0.84 -5.22
CA THR A 76 13.49 2.31 -5.31
C THR A 76 13.47 2.96 -3.93
N THR A 77 12.78 2.38 -2.96
CA THR A 77 12.77 2.87 -1.56
C THR A 77 14.12 2.69 -0.88
N MET A 78 14.79 1.55 -1.10
CA MET A 78 16.14 1.32 -0.59
C MET A 78 17.15 2.29 -1.23
N LEU A 79 17.06 2.52 -2.54
CA LEU A 79 17.90 3.51 -3.23
C LEU A 79 17.64 4.93 -2.72
N ALA A 80 16.38 5.33 -2.58
CA ALA A 80 16.03 6.65 -2.03
C ALA A 80 16.57 6.84 -0.61
N GLY A 81 16.48 5.82 0.23
CA GLY A 81 17.09 5.84 1.56
C GLY A 81 18.62 5.93 1.51
N ALA A 82 19.26 5.21 0.59
CA ALA A 82 20.71 5.24 0.42
C ALA A 82 21.21 6.62 -0.03
N LEU A 83 20.50 7.26 -0.96
CA LEU A 83 20.78 8.63 -1.41
C LEU A 83 20.65 9.67 -0.29
N GLN A 84 19.82 9.39 0.72
CA GLN A 84 19.71 10.20 1.94
C GLN A 84 20.72 9.80 3.03
N GLY A 85 21.70 8.96 2.71
CA GLY A 85 22.77 8.56 3.63
C GLY A 85 22.46 7.35 4.52
N LYS A 86 21.33 6.66 4.31
CA LYS A 86 21.03 5.40 5.04
C LYS A 86 21.95 4.29 4.53
N ARG A 87 22.48 3.48 5.45
CA ARG A 87 23.36 2.34 5.13
C ARG A 87 22.59 1.05 5.25
N TYR A 88 22.76 0.17 4.26
CA TYR A 88 22.14 -1.14 4.22
C TYR A 88 23.20 -2.23 4.26
N THR A 89 22.92 -3.32 4.95
CA THR A 89 23.82 -4.48 4.96
C THR A 89 23.66 -5.28 3.67
N TRP A 90 24.69 -6.04 3.31
CA TRP A 90 24.62 -6.95 2.16
C TRP A 90 23.41 -7.87 2.21
N LEU A 91 23.04 -8.35 3.40
CA LEU A 91 21.88 -9.23 3.58
C LEU A 91 20.55 -8.51 3.31
N GLN A 92 20.45 -7.23 3.67
CA GLN A 92 19.28 -6.41 3.33
C GLN A 92 19.16 -6.22 1.83
N VAL A 93 20.27 -5.91 1.14
CA VAL A 93 20.30 -5.72 -0.32
C VAL A 93 19.94 -7.01 -1.06
N THR A 94 20.57 -8.14 -0.71
CA THR A 94 20.28 -9.42 -1.35
C THR A 94 18.85 -9.88 -1.08
N SER A 95 18.31 -9.64 0.12
CA SER A 95 16.90 -9.93 0.42
C SER A 95 15.95 -9.13 -0.48
N VAL A 96 16.22 -7.84 -0.73
CA VAL A 96 15.37 -7.04 -1.63
C VAL A 96 15.44 -7.55 -3.07
N ILE A 97 16.63 -7.96 -3.55
CA ILE A 97 16.79 -8.56 -4.88
C ILE A 97 15.99 -9.86 -5.01
N ILE A 98 16.13 -10.77 -4.03
CA ILE A 98 15.41 -12.06 -4.02
C ILE A 98 13.89 -11.82 -3.95
N LEU A 99 13.45 -10.84 -3.16
CA LEU A 99 12.04 -10.47 -3.07
C LEU A 99 11.50 -9.99 -4.42
N THR A 100 12.24 -9.13 -5.13
CA THR A 100 11.86 -8.66 -6.47
C THR A 100 11.76 -9.84 -7.43
N VAL A 101 12.77 -10.72 -7.48
CA VAL A 101 12.74 -11.92 -8.35
C VAL A 101 11.55 -12.82 -8.00
N GLY A 102 11.26 -13.06 -6.73
CA GLY A 102 10.14 -13.90 -6.31
C GLY A 102 8.78 -13.35 -6.76
N VAL A 103 8.57 -12.03 -6.66
CA VAL A 103 7.35 -11.39 -7.17
C VAL A 103 7.24 -11.50 -8.69
N LEU A 104 8.35 -11.31 -9.42
CA LEU A 104 8.38 -11.47 -10.88
C LEU A 104 7.98 -12.89 -11.29
N VAL A 105 8.60 -13.91 -10.68
CA VAL A 105 8.30 -15.33 -10.95
C VAL A 105 6.82 -15.63 -10.71
N SER A 106 6.27 -15.21 -9.57
CA SER A 106 4.84 -15.43 -9.26
C SER A 106 3.91 -14.72 -10.25
N ALA A 107 4.25 -13.49 -10.66
CA ALA A 107 3.42 -12.72 -11.59
C ALA A 107 3.43 -13.32 -13.00
N PHE A 108 4.58 -13.75 -13.50
CA PHE A 108 4.67 -14.45 -14.80
C PHE A 108 3.96 -15.81 -14.75
N ALA A 109 4.07 -16.54 -13.64
CA ALA A 109 3.38 -17.80 -13.45
C ALA A 109 1.85 -17.64 -13.43
N ASP A 110 1.33 -16.56 -12.86
CA ASP A 110 -0.11 -16.22 -12.88
C ASP A 110 -0.59 -15.79 -14.27
N ALA A 111 0.18 -14.96 -14.98
CA ALA A 111 -0.16 -14.53 -16.33
C ALA A 111 -0.26 -15.74 -17.28
N GLY A 112 0.74 -16.63 -17.22
CA GLY A 112 0.78 -17.85 -18.03
C GLY A 112 -0.36 -18.83 -17.71
N SER A 113 -0.70 -19.04 -16.43
CA SER A 113 -1.77 -19.98 -16.05
C SER A 113 -3.16 -19.50 -16.48
N LYS A 114 -3.36 -18.18 -16.60
CA LYS A 114 -4.62 -17.57 -17.01
C LYS A 114 -4.69 -17.26 -18.52
N GLY A 115 -3.71 -17.69 -19.30
CA GLY A 115 -3.64 -17.41 -20.74
C GLY A 115 -3.60 -15.91 -21.07
N LYS A 116 -3.20 -15.07 -20.11
CA LYS A 116 -3.06 -13.63 -20.32
C LYS A 116 -1.66 -13.37 -20.84
N SER A 117 -1.56 -12.87 -22.07
CA SER A 117 -0.28 -12.40 -22.58
C SER A 117 0.19 -11.20 -21.74
N VAL A 118 1.49 -11.17 -21.44
CA VAL A 118 2.18 -9.97 -20.90
C VAL A 118 2.44 -9.01 -22.06
N GLU A 119 1.52 -8.93 -23.01
CA GLU A 119 1.59 -7.99 -24.12
C GLU A 119 1.07 -6.66 -23.63
N ALA A 120 1.94 -5.68 -23.69
CA ALA A 120 1.53 -4.30 -23.62
C ALA A 120 1.58 -3.75 -25.05
N SER A 121 0.48 -3.13 -25.47
CA SER A 121 0.38 -2.45 -26.76
C SER A 121 1.52 -1.43 -26.88
N SER A 122 2.33 -1.55 -27.95
CA SER A 122 3.64 -0.91 -28.08
C SER A 122 3.65 0.63 -28.01
N GLY A 123 2.51 1.30 -28.24
CA GLY A 123 2.36 2.76 -28.07
C GLY A 123 1.91 3.23 -26.68
N ASP A 124 1.01 2.49 -26.02
CA ASP A 124 0.48 2.82 -24.68
C ASP A 124 1.33 2.24 -23.52
N LEU A 125 2.23 1.31 -23.85
CA LEU A 125 3.13 0.68 -22.89
C LEU A 125 4.11 1.68 -22.26
N GLY A 126 4.69 2.57 -23.07
CA GLY A 126 5.70 3.52 -22.60
C GLY A 126 5.13 4.50 -21.58
N SER A 127 3.97 5.08 -21.86
CA SER A 127 3.30 6.04 -20.97
C SER A 127 2.83 5.36 -19.68
N GLY A 128 2.22 4.17 -19.77
CA GLY A 128 1.79 3.39 -18.61
C GLY A 128 2.95 2.98 -17.69
N LEU A 129 4.05 2.51 -18.28
CA LEU A 129 5.29 2.17 -17.57
C LEU A 129 5.90 3.39 -16.88
N LEU A 130 6.01 4.51 -17.59
CA LEU A 130 6.54 5.76 -17.04
C LEU A 130 5.71 6.25 -15.86
N ILE A 131 4.38 6.19 -15.95
CA ILE A 131 3.48 6.57 -14.85
C ILE A 131 3.67 5.66 -13.63
N LEU A 132 3.79 4.34 -13.82
CA LEU A 132 4.02 3.42 -12.72
C LEU A 132 5.39 3.60 -12.08
N LEU A 133 6.43 3.87 -12.87
CA LEU A 133 7.76 4.19 -12.38
C LEU A 133 7.75 5.49 -11.57
N ALA A 134 7.11 6.54 -12.10
CA ALA A 134 6.92 7.80 -11.39
C ALA A 134 6.16 7.59 -10.07
N ALA A 135 5.11 6.77 -10.07
CA ALA A 135 4.38 6.40 -8.86
C ALA A 135 5.26 5.67 -7.84
N GLN A 136 6.16 4.78 -8.27
CA GLN A 136 7.07 4.07 -7.37
C GLN A 136 8.14 4.99 -6.79
N ILE A 137 8.71 5.90 -7.58
CA ILE A 137 9.70 6.87 -7.11
C ILE A 137 9.06 7.83 -6.11
N LEU A 138 7.87 8.36 -6.43
CA LEU A 138 7.13 9.23 -5.53
C LEU A 138 6.75 8.50 -4.23
N SER A 139 6.30 7.24 -4.33
CA SER A 139 5.99 6.42 -3.15
C SER A 139 7.20 6.12 -2.29
N ALA A 140 8.37 5.88 -2.90
CA ALA A 140 9.64 5.66 -2.20
C ALA A 140 10.05 6.92 -1.45
N TYR A 141 10.07 8.07 -2.13
CA TYR A 141 10.40 9.35 -1.52
C TYR A 141 9.43 9.71 -0.39
N MET A 142 8.13 9.55 -0.60
CA MET A 142 7.10 9.78 0.43
C MET A 142 7.33 8.89 1.66
N GLY A 143 7.56 7.59 1.47
CA GLY A 143 7.79 6.67 2.60
C GLY A 143 9.01 7.05 3.43
N VAL A 144 10.09 7.43 2.75
CA VAL A 144 11.32 7.92 3.41
C VAL A 144 11.07 9.25 4.12
N TYR A 145 10.34 10.19 3.51
CA TYR A 145 9.98 11.47 4.11
C TYR A 145 9.10 11.32 5.36
N VAL A 146 8.15 10.38 5.34
CA VAL A 146 7.33 10.04 6.51
C VAL A 146 8.20 9.47 7.63
N GLN A 147 9.13 8.57 7.30
CA GLN A 147 10.07 8.01 8.27
C GLN A 147 10.90 9.11 8.96
N ASP A 148 11.45 10.04 8.18
CA ASP A 148 12.27 11.13 8.72
C ASP A 148 11.44 12.12 9.54
N THR A 149 10.18 12.34 9.15
CA THR A 149 9.22 13.14 9.92
C THR A 149 8.99 12.50 11.30
N TYR A 150 8.77 11.19 11.37
CA TYR A 150 8.65 10.50 12.66
C TYR A 150 9.94 10.52 13.49
N ALA A 151 11.09 10.39 12.83
CA ALA A 151 12.38 10.47 13.52
C ALA A 151 12.60 11.86 14.15
N LYS A 152 12.13 12.94 13.50
CA LYS A 152 12.33 14.31 13.97
C LYS A 152 11.28 14.79 14.97
N TYR A 153 10.01 14.47 14.75
CA TYR A 153 8.89 15.02 15.53
C TYR A 153 8.21 14.00 16.44
N GLY A 154 8.63 12.73 16.42
CA GLY A 154 7.99 11.64 17.14
C GLY A 154 6.95 10.89 16.29
N SER A 155 6.61 9.68 16.73
CA SER A 155 5.77 8.74 16.00
C SER A 155 4.27 9.07 16.06
N HIS A 156 3.86 10.18 15.44
CA HIS A 156 2.48 10.65 15.36
C HIS A 156 1.69 9.98 14.21
N TRP A 157 1.58 8.65 14.24
CA TRP A 157 0.98 7.89 13.13
C TRP A 157 -0.52 8.10 12.94
N ARG A 158 -1.25 8.40 14.02
CA ARG A 158 -2.68 8.74 13.96
C ARG A 158 -2.94 10.09 13.30
N GLU A 159 -2.07 11.07 13.57
CA GLU A 159 -2.12 12.36 12.86
C GLU A 159 -1.85 12.15 11.37
N ASN A 160 -0.81 11.39 11.03
CA ASN A 160 -0.52 11.07 9.63
C ASN A 160 -1.70 10.37 8.95
N LEU A 161 -2.29 9.35 9.59
CA LEU A 161 -3.44 8.64 9.07
C LEU A 161 -4.61 9.58 8.80
N PHE A 162 -4.93 10.48 9.73
CA PHE A 162 -6.01 11.44 9.53
C PHE A 162 -5.69 12.48 8.45
N TYR A 163 -4.59 13.22 8.61
CA TYR A 163 -4.29 14.37 7.74
C TYR A 163 -3.95 13.96 6.31
N SER A 164 -3.28 12.83 6.08
CA SER A 164 -2.99 12.35 4.72
C SER A 164 -4.25 12.03 3.92
N HIS A 165 -5.35 11.62 4.58
CA HIS A 165 -6.62 11.34 3.92
C HIS A 165 -7.51 12.58 3.89
N PHE A 166 -7.66 13.28 5.02
CA PHE A 166 -8.52 14.45 5.14
C PHE A 166 -8.08 15.60 4.23
N LEU A 167 -6.79 15.97 4.25
CA LEU A 167 -6.27 17.07 3.41
C LEU A 167 -6.27 16.72 1.91
N SER A 168 -6.37 15.43 1.57
CA SER A 168 -6.47 14.99 0.18
C SER A 168 -7.89 15.05 -0.37
N LEU A 169 -8.93 15.11 0.47
CA LEU A 169 -10.33 15.14 0.02
C LEU A 169 -10.65 16.32 -0.92
N PRO A 170 -10.20 17.56 -0.65
CA PRO A 170 -10.43 18.68 -1.57
C PRO A 170 -9.82 18.46 -2.96
N LEU A 171 -8.73 17.67 -3.06
CA LEU A 171 -8.05 17.39 -4.33
C LEU A 171 -8.89 16.52 -5.28
N PHE A 172 -9.96 15.87 -4.78
CA PHE A 172 -10.91 15.14 -5.62
C PHE A 172 -11.97 16.05 -6.27
N PHE A 173 -12.11 17.31 -5.85
CA PHE A 173 -13.15 18.21 -6.35
C PHE A 173 -13.11 18.40 -7.88
N PRO A 174 -11.93 18.59 -8.53
CA PRO A 174 -11.85 18.67 -9.99
C PRO A 174 -12.33 17.40 -10.72
N LEU A 175 -12.39 16.26 -10.02
CA LEU A 175 -12.80 14.97 -10.58
C LEU A 175 -14.27 14.63 -10.30
N ALA A 176 -15.03 15.54 -9.70
CA ALA A 176 -16.40 15.31 -9.24
C ALA A 176 -17.35 14.82 -10.35
N GLY A 177 -17.20 15.29 -11.59
CA GLY A 177 -18.02 14.83 -12.71
C GLY A 177 -17.84 13.34 -13.01
N THR A 178 -16.59 12.87 -13.05
CA THR A 178 -16.27 11.45 -13.26
C THR A 178 -16.73 10.61 -12.07
N LEU A 179 -16.55 11.11 -10.85
CA LEU A 179 -17.00 10.45 -9.63
C LEU A 179 -18.52 10.24 -9.60
N ARG A 180 -19.30 11.27 -9.96
CA ARG A 180 -20.78 11.18 -10.03
C ARG A 180 -21.23 10.12 -11.02
N ARG A 181 -20.61 10.08 -12.20
CA ARG A 181 -20.91 9.05 -13.22
C ARG A 181 -20.56 7.64 -12.72
N GLN A 182 -19.41 7.46 -12.08
CA GLN A 182 -19.02 6.16 -11.51
C GLN A 182 -19.98 5.73 -10.40
N TYR A 183 -20.44 6.66 -9.57
CA TYR A 183 -21.41 6.38 -8.51
C TYR A 183 -22.78 5.98 -9.08
N ALA A 184 -23.31 6.74 -10.06
CA ALA A 184 -24.58 6.42 -10.69
C ALA A 184 -24.59 5.00 -11.30
N ASN A 185 -23.51 4.62 -12.00
CA ASN A 185 -23.37 3.28 -12.57
C ASN A 185 -23.28 2.18 -11.50
N LEU A 186 -22.74 2.49 -10.33
CA LEU A 186 -22.60 1.54 -9.23
C LEU A 186 -23.89 1.43 -8.41
N ALA A 187 -24.66 2.51 -8.30
CA ALA A 187 -25.97 2.52 -7.66
C ALA A 187 -27.03 1.79 -8.50
N SER A 188 -26.87 1.70 -9.82
CA SER A 188 -27.76 0.95 -10.71
C SER A 188 -27.50 -0.56 -10.74
N THR A 189 -26.56 -1.08 -9.94
CA THR A 189 -26.33 -2.54 -9.89
C THR A 189 -27.48 -3.27 -9.18
N PRO A 190 -27.72 -4.55 -9.49
CA PRO A 190 -28.74 -5.34 -8.80
C PRO A 190 -28.53 -5.35 -7.29
N VAL A 191 -29.63 -5.32 -6.54
CA VAL A 191 -29.65 -5.42 -5.08
C VAL A 191 -29.16 -6.79 -4.65
N LEU A 192 -28.38 -6.84 -3.57
CA LEU A 192 -27.96 -8.11 -2.97
C LEU A 192 -29.14 -8.80 -2.31
N ASP A 193 -29.36 -10.07 -2.67
CA ASP A 193 -30.29 -10.91 -1.95
C ASP A 193 -29.61 -11.48 -0.71
N PHE A 194 -30.00 -10.98 0.46
CA PHE A 194 -29.49 -11.47 1.74
C PHE A 194 -30.38 -12.60 2.27
N PRO A 195 -29.80 -13.65 2.86
CA PRO A 195 -30.58 -14.74 3.43
C PRO A 195 -31.53 -14.22 4.52
N PRO A 196 -32.71 -14.86 4.72
CA PRO A 196 -33.72 -14.41 5.69
C PRO A 196 -33.22 -14.32 7.14
N SER A 197 -32.09 -14.96 7.45
CA SER A 197 -31.42 -14.94 8.76
C SER A 197 -30.79 -13.59 9.12
N LEU A 198 -30.66 -12.65 8.18
CA LEU A 198 -30.09 -11.32 8.40
C LEU A 198 -31.12 -10.21 8.06
N PRO A 199 -32.19 -10.04 8.85
CA PRO A 199 -33.32 -9.18 8.51
C PRO A 199 -32.95 -7.70 8.36
N VAL A 200 -31.99 -7.21 9.15
CA VAL A 200 -31.50 -5.81 9.09
C VAL A 200 -30.75 -5.52 7.79
N LEU A 201 -29.98 -6.49 7.28
CA LEU A 201 -29.25 -6.32 6.01
C LEU A 201 -30.19 -6.48 4.82
N LYS A 202 -31.22 -7.32 4.95
CA LYS A 202 -32.25 -7.50 3.94
C LYS A 202 -33.12 -6.25 3.77
N SER A 203 -33.44 -5.53 4.85
CA SER A 203 -34.20 -4.26 4.78
C SER A 203 -33.42 -3.09 4.17
N LEU A 204 -32.11 -3.21 3.99
CA LEU A 204 -31.27 -2.13 3.48
C LEU A 204 -31.32 -2.00 1.94
N GLU A 205 -31.93 -2.95 1.22
CA GLU A 205 -32.05 -3.00 -0.26
C GLU A 205 -30.80 -2.51 -0.99
N MET A 206 -29.62 -2.91 -0.50
CA MET A 206 -28.36 -2.30 -0.92
C MET A 206 -27.91 -2.83 -2.28
N PRO A 207 -27.62 -1.95 -3.27
CA PRO A 207 -27.00 -2.35 -4.53
C PRO A 207 -25.67 -3.08 -4.29
N SER A 208 -25.46 -4.20 -4.98
CA SER A 208 -24.26 -5.04 -4.86
C SER A 208 -22.96 -4.25 -5.05
N GLY A 209 -22.93 -3.31 -6.00
CA GLY A 209 -21.79 -2.45 -6.23
C GLY A 209 -21.42 -1.58 -5.02
N ILE A 210 -22.42 -1.01 -4.34
CA ILE A 210 -22.23 -0.20 -3.14
C ILE A 210 -21.76 -1.08 -1.97
N ALA A 211 -22.32 -2.28 -1.82
CA ALA A 211 -21.89 -3.23 -0.80
C ALA A 211 -20.41 -3.62 -0.95
N TYR A 212 -19.96 -3.93 -2.16
CA TYR A 212 -18.55 -4.24 -2.42
C TYR A 212 -17.63 -3.03 -2.23
N LEU A 213 -18.10 -1.81 -2.55
CA LEU A 213 -17.39 -0.57 -2.29
C LEU A 213 -17.17 -0.36 -0.78
N LEU A 214 -18.20 -0.61 0.04
CA LEU A 214 -18.12 -0.53 1.50
C LEU A 214 -17.16 -1.58 2.06
N LEU A 215 -17.30 -2.84 1.65
CA LEU A 215 -16.41 -3.92 2.08
C LEU A 215 -14.96 -3.64 1.71
N ASN A 216 -14.71 -3.13 0.50
CA ASN A 216 -13.39 -2.70 0.07
C ASN A 216 -12.85 -1.55 0.93
N SER A 217 -13.67 -0.57 1.26
CA SER A 217 -13.27 0.58 2.08
C SER A 217 -12.94 0.16 3.52
N MET A 218 -13.71 -0.76 4.11
CA MET A 218 -13.48 -1.28 5.45
C MET A 218 -12.20 -2.12 5.55
N THR A 219 -12.00 -3.03 4.60
CA THR A 219 -10.77 -3.84 4.55
C THR A 219 -9.55 -2.96 4.31
N GLN A 220 -9.67 -1.94 3.45
CA GLN A 220 -8.62 -0.96 3.22
C GLN A 220 -8.31 -0.15 4.48
N LEU A 221 -9.32 0.27 5.25
CA LEU A 221 -9.13 1.00 6.51
C LEU A 221 -8.24 0.22 7.49
N LEU A 222 -8.52 -1.06 7.70
CA LEU A 222 -7.69 -1.92 8.55
C LEU A 222 -6.25 -1.99 8.02
N CYS A 223 -6.11 -2.15 6.70
CA CYS A 223 -4.81 -2.26 6.06
C CYS A 223 -3.99 -0.96 6.18
N ILE A 224 -4.59 0.20 5.92
CA ILE A 224 -3.86 1.49 5.92
C ILE A 224 -3.55 1.96 7.34
N THR A 225 -4.40 1.61 8.30
CA THR A 225 -4.13 1.77 9.74
C THR A 225 -2.89 0.97 10.13
N GLY A 226 -2.83 -0.32 9.76
CA GLY A 226 -1.67 -1.16 10.00
C GLY A 226 -0.38 -0.66 9.33
N VAL A 227 -0.48 -0.12 8.11
CA VAL A 227 0.67 0.46 7.40
C VAL A 227 1.20 1.72 8.10
N ASN A 228 0.31 2.60 8.58
CA ASN A 228 0.73 3.81 9.30
C ASN A 228 1.35 3.46 10.65
N LEU A 229 0.79 2.49 11.38
CA LEU A 229 1.37 1.98 12.61
C LEU A 229 2.76 1.37 12.36
N LEU A 230 2.91 0.55 11.31
CA LEU A 230 4.19 -0.06 10.94
C LEU A 230 5.22 1.00 10.54
N SER A 231 4.83 2.02 9.78
CA SER A 231 5.71 3.12 9.38
C SER A 231 6.24 3.92 10.56
N ALA A 232 5.52 3.90 11.69
CA ALA A 232 5.91 4.55 12.94
C ALA A 232 7.01 3.79 13.71
N GLN A 233 7.22 2.51 13.38
CA GLN A 233 8.07 1.58 14.13
C GLN A 233 9.16 0.94 13.26
N ALA A 234 9.05 1.04 11.94
CA ALA A 234 9.93 0.37 11.00
C ALA A 234 10.43 1.34 9.92
N SER A 235 11.51 0.94 9.23
CA SER A 235 12.02 1.71 8.10
C SER A 235 11.04 1.70 6.92
N ALA A 236 11.11 2.72 6.07
CA ALA A 236 10.34 2.80 4.82
C ALA A 236 10.53 1.55 3.95
N VAL A 237 11.75 1.01 3.89
CA VAL A 237 12.06 -0.23 3.17
C VAL A 237 11.32 -1.42 3.78
N THR A 238 11.34 -1.57 5.11
CA THR A 238 10.59 -2.62 5.82
C THR A 238 9.09 -2.53 5.50
N VAL A 239 8.51 -1.32 5.50
CA VAL A 239 7.11 -1.10 5.14
C VAL A 239 6.82 -1.59 3.72
N THR A 240 7.68 -1.27 2.74
CA THR A 240 7.50 -1.75 1.36
C THR A 240 7.58 -3.27 1.23
N ILE A 241 8.47 -3.92 1.98
CA ILE A 241 8.62 -5.38 2.00
C ILE A 241 7.35 -6.02 2.57
N VAL A 242 6.86 -5.56 3.72
CA VAL A 242 5.62 -6.07 4.34
C VAL A 242 4.43 -5.86 3.42
N LEU A 243 4.36 -4.71 2.72
CA LEU A 243 3.31 -4.45 1.73
C LEU A 243 3.37 -5.41 0.54
N ASN A 244 4.56 -5.79 0.07
CA ASN A 244 4.71 -6.76 -1.01
C ASN A 244 4.34 -8.17 -0.56
N VAL A 245 4.77 -8.58 0.63
CA VAL A 245 4.35 -9.86 1.24
C VAL A 245 2.83 -9.92 1.38
N ARG A 246 2.19 -8.85 1.89
CA ARG A 246 0.73 -8.78 2.01
C ARG A 246 0.02 -8.98 0.68
N LYS A 247 0.46 -8.30 -0.38
CA LYS A 247 -0.14 -8.46 -1.73
C LYS A 247 -0.05 -9.91 -2.20
N LEU A 248 1.11 -10.54 -2.00
CA LEU A 248 1.31 -11.93 -2.37
C LEU A 248 0.40 -12.87 -1.55
N VAL A 249 0.29 -12.67 -0.24
CA VAL A 249 -0.62 -13.44 0.62
C VAL A 249 -2.06 -13.31 0.13
N SER A 250 -2.53 -12.08 -0.13
CA SER A 250 -3.87 -11.85 -0.67
C SER A 250 -4.09 -12.52 -2.02
N PHE A 251 -3.06 -12.54 -2.87
CA PHE A 251 -3.09 -13.19 -4.17
C PHE A 251 -3.15 -14.73 -4.06
N VAL A 252 -2.32 -15.33 -3.20
CA VAL A 252 -2.35 -16.78 -2.95
C VAL A 252 -3.69 -17.20 -2.33
N ALA A 253 -4.17 -16.46 -1.32
CA ALA A 253 -5.47 -16.70 -0.70
C ALA A 253 -6.62 -16.62 -1.71
N SER A 254 -6.59 -15.61 -2.59
CA SER A 254 -7.56 -15.47 -3.69
C SER A 254 -7.53 -16.69 -4.61
N THR A 255 -6.35 -17.12 -5.03
CA THR A 255 -6.19 -18.27 -5.95
C THR A 255 -6.75 -19.56 -5.33
N ILE A 256 -6.49 -19.79 -4.03
CA ILE A 256 -7.01 -20.93 -3.29
C ILE A 256 -8.55 -20.84 -3.14
N MET A 257 -9.08 -19.68 -2.71
CA MET A 257 -10.52 -19.52 -2.49
C MET A 257 -11.35 -19.64 -3.78
N PHE A 258 -10.80 -19.22 -4.91
CA PHE A 258 -11.47 -19.32 -6.22
C PHE A 258 -11.16 -20.63 -6.96
N GLY A 259 -10.57 -21.63 -6.30
CA GLY A 259 -10.33 -22.95 -6.87
C GLY A 259 -9.37 -22.99 -8.07
N HIS A 260 -8.52 -21.97 -8.23
CA HIS A 260 -7.53 -21.96 -9.30
C HIS A 260 -6.29 -22.77 -8.89
N SER A 261 -5.71 -23.52 -9.81
CA SER A 261 -4.52 -24.33 -9.54
C SER A 261 -3.29 -23.45 -9.29
N LEU A 262 -2.62 -23.63 -8.15
CA LEU A 262 -1.32 -23.02 -7.89
C LEU A 262 -0.28 -23.71 -8.78
N SER A 263 0.31 -22.99 -9.74
CA SER A 263 1.39 -23.57 -10.54
C SER A 263 2.65 -23.74 -9.67
N GLY A 264 3.48 -24.75 -9.97
CA GLY A 264 4.72 -24.99 -9.23
C GLY A 264 5.64 -23.76 -9.20
N MET A 265 5.71 -23.01 -10.31
CA MET A 265 6.47 -21.76 -10.40
C MET A 265 5.93 -20.67 -9.46
N MET A 266 4.61 -20.61 -9.27
CA MET A 266 4.01 -19.65 -8.33
C MET A 266 4.33 -19.99 -6.88
N CYS A 267 4.41 -21.29 -6.53
CA CYS A 267 4.86 -21.74 -5.23
C CYS A 267 6.34 -21.39 -4.98
N VAL A 268 7.20 -21.55 -6.00
CA VAL A 268 8.62 -21.14 -5.93
C VAL A 268 8.73 -19.63 -5.72
N GLY A 269 8.04 -18.83 -6.53
CA GLY A 269 8.02 -17.37 -6.40
C GLY A 269 7.52 -16.93 -5.02
N ALA A 270 6.48 -17.58 -4.51
CA ALA A 270 6.00 -17.32 -3.15
C ALA A 270 7.03 -17.66 -2.07
N GLY A 271 7.68 -18.82 -2.17
CA GLY A 271 8.76 -19.24 -1.27
C GLY A 271 9.91 -18.23 -1.23
N LEU A 272 10.32 -17.71 -2.39
CA LEU A 272 11.35 -16.67 -2.49
C LEU A 272 10.94 -15.38 -1.76
N VAL A 273 9.70 -14.91 -1.94
CA VAL A 273 9.21 -13.68 -1.29
C VAL A 273 9.12 -13.84 0.23
N PHE A 274 8.58 -14.95 0.73
CA PHE A 274 8.51 -15.20 2.17
C PHE A 274 9.90 -15.39 2.79
N GLY A 275 10.77 -16.16 2.12
CA GLY A 275 12.15 -16.37 2.57
C GLY A 275 12.94 -15.06 2.62
N ALA A 276 12.86 -14.24 1.57
CA ALA A 276 13.51 -12.93 1.54
C ALA A 276 12.95 -11.95 2.58
N GLY A 277 11.62 -11.91 2.76
CA GLY A 277 10.98 -11.10 3.80
C GLY A 277 11.44 -11.50 5.21
N ALA A 278 11.50 -12.81 5.48
CA ALA A 278 12.00 -13.35 6.74
C ALA A 278 13.48 -13.03 6.95
N LEU A 279 14.32 -13.18 5.91
CA LEU A 279 15.75 -12.90 5.97
C LEU A 279 16.03 -11.41 6.25
N TYR A 280 15.31 -10.51 5.56
CA TYR A 280 15.40 -9.07 5.81
C TYR A 280 14.93 -8.70 7.23
N GLY A 281 13.82 -9.29 7.67
CA GLY A 281 13.25 -9.09 9.00
C GLY A 281 14.21 -9.55 10.10
N TRP A 282 14.81 -10.73 9.95
CA TRP A 282 15.82 -11.27 10.86
C TRP A 282 17.03 -10.34 10.97
N GLU A 283 17.53 -9.87 9.84
CA GLU A 283 18.68 -8.97 9.79
C GLU A 283 18.41 -7.66 10.52
N THR A 284 17.26 -7.06 10.23
CA THR A 284 16.91 -5.72 10.71
C THR A 284 16.45 -5.73 12.17
N SER A 285 15.65 -6.72 12.57
CA SER A 285 15.02 -6.77 13.89
C SER A 285 15.84 -7.53 14.93
N TYR A 286 16.69 -8.47 14.52
CA TYR A 286 17.45 -9.32 15.45
C TYR A 286 18.96 -9.14 15.34
N ARG A 287 19.56 -9.38 14.16
CA ARG A 287 21.03 -9.41 14.03
C ARG A 287 21.69 -8.06 14.29
N ILE A 288 21.23 -6.99 13.62
CA ILE A 288 21.81 -5.64 13.75
C ILE A 288 21.68 -5.12 15.20
N PRO A 289 20.50 -5.15 15.85
CA PRO A 289 20.37 -4.71 17.24
C PRO A 289 21.21 -5.53 18.22
N SER A 290 21.29 -6.85 18.03
CA SER A 290 22.08 -7.74 18.88
C SER A 290 23.58 -7.47 18.77
N ALA A 291 24.09 -7.26 17.56
CA ALA A 291 25.48 -6.89 17.32
C ALA A 291 25.82 -5.51 17.94
N ALA A 292 24.90 -4.54 17.83
CA ALA A 292 25.07 -3.22 18.44
C ALA A 292 25.09 -3.30 19.98
N LYS A 293 24.21 -4.10 20.59
CA LYS A 293 24.22 -4.36 22.05
C LYS A 293 25.52 -5.02 22.49
N ALA A 294 25.98 -6.06 21.78
CA ALA A 294 27.22 -6.75 22.09
C ALA A 294 28.45 -5.81 22.01
N LYS A 295 28.48 -4.89 21.03
CA LYS A 295 29.54 -3.88 20.92
C LYS A 295 29.55 -2.92 22.12
N LYS A 296 28.37 -2.39 22.52
CA LYS A 296 28.24 -1.52 23.70
C LYS A 296 28.69 -2.20 25.00
N VAL A 297 28.37 -3.48 25.19
CA VAL A 297 28.81 -4.26 26.36
C VAL A 297 30.33 -4.44 26.38
N LYS A 298 30.97 -4.65 25.21
CA LYS A 298 32.44 -4.75 25.12
C LYS A 298 33.14 -3.41 25.39
N GLU A 299 32.56 -2.30 24.96
CA GLU A 299 33.10 -0.95 25.20
C GLU A 299 32.91 -0.51 26.65
N GLY A 300 31.76 -0.80 27.27
CA GLY A 300 31.49 -0.48 28.69
C GLY A 300 32.25 -1.35 29.69
N LYS A 301 32.83 -2.48 29.27
CA LYS A 301 33.76 -3.29 30.08
C LYS A 301 35.22 -2.85 29.97
N LYS A 302 35.54 -1.91 29.08
CA LYS A 302 36.89 -1.34 28.89
C LYS A 302 37.07 0.03 29.56
N GLN A 303 36.01 0.57 30.16
CA GLN A 303 36.04 1.74 31.05
C GLN A 303 36.02 1.27 32.50
#